data_AF-A0A8E2ERF3-F1
#
_entry.id   AF-A0A8E2ERF3-F1
#
_cell.length_a   1.000
_cell.length_b   1.000
_cell.length_c   1.000
_cell.angle_alpha   90.00
_cell.angle_beta   90.00
_cell.angle_gamma   90.00
#
_symmetry.space_group_name_H-M   'P 1'
#
loop_
_entity.id
_entity.type
_entity.pdbx_description
1 polymer ?
#
loop_
_entity_poly.entity_id
_entity_poly.type
_entity_poly.pdbx_seq_one_letter_code
_entity_poly.pdbx_strand_id
1 'polypeptide(L)'
;MATVDVQAAPGIPELPTIPTGNSTSQTPARNPYAATVEDNVQNTALSLQQKYQDPLSQEHLRGRATEAERIATEKRNEEVKKKEEDDVMVDDGIYMYSEPKPDGISDEEWERIQKEEEEEDRQDAEKRRLEEEDGFRAATERQFKICGVAPVEHDIRQIQRQLFPIAYAWWTGSQKPTDSQNVTNANLRIRAINKAKGRQNLNLYLYPGTAQYEKIVTLLEIDRKIKSTPGGSPQREALIADLARQTVYTVNLLRQAGVDWKDVTPREIHTQLITYIREGQSEEVVKLKGHLEDSWVSPTPQQEKVLGAVPALLKSFFGEFQDTEKRVSYGQKLCQINDELRTVNIANGLIPNSHAIPVEDLKSLMNAQLSNQQADVRRYAGLLKGKMMAAKIPGADVIPANFIEPMTESEIARYRDSILDSIGGSIQPSQDLPPQASPQLQTAPPLQTAPPL
;
A
#
# COMPACT_ATOMS: atom_id res chain seq x y z
N MET A 1 -13.12 -84.71 -37.27
CA MET A 1 -14.40 -85.20 -36.70
C MET A 1 -14.11 -85.72 -35.32
N ALA A 2 -14.76 -85.13 -34.30
CA ALA A 2 -14.96 -85.58 -32.92
C ALA A 2 -14.87 -84.36 -31.98
N THR A 3 -15.99 -84.09 -31.32
CA THR A 3 -16.24 -83.13 -30.23
C THR A 3 -15.53 -83.53 -28.95
N VAL A 4 -14.99 -82.57 -28.20
CA VAL A 4 -14.89 -82.65 -26.72
C VAL A 4 -15.04 -81.25 -26.10
N ASP A 5 -15.85 -81.23 -25.05
CA ASP A 5 -16.23 -80.17 -24.13
C ASP A 5 -15.09 -79.34 -23.52
N VAL A 6 -15.38 -78.06 -23.25
CA VAL A 6 -14.66 -77.26 -22.25
C VAL A 6 -15.66 -76.57 -21.32
N GLN A 7 -15.39 -76.72 -20.03
CA GLN A 7 -16.18 -76.40 -18.86
C GLN A 7 -16.44 -74.89 -18.65
N ALA A 8 -17.66 -74.57 -18.16
CA ALA A 8 -18.00 -73.36 -17.39
C ALA A 8 -17.59 -73.56 -15.91
N ALA A 9 -17.35 -72.61 -15.01
CA ALA A 9 -17.48 -71.13 -14.86
C ALA A 9 -16.38 -70.70 -13.80
N PRO A 10 -16.28 -69.48 -13.19
CA PRO A 10 -17.37 -68.57 -12.77
C PRO A 10 -17.11 -67.04 -12.79
N GLY A 11 -18.21 -66.27 -12.68
CA GLY A 11 -18.29 -65.12 -11.77
C GLY A 11 -17.98 -63.72 -12.31
N ILE A 12 -19.00 -63.02 -12.84
CA ILE A 12 -19.01 -61.56 -12.94
C ILE A 12 -20.08 -61.05 -11.96
N PRO A 13 -19.74 -60.15 -11.00
CA PRO A 13 -20.73 -59.60 -10.08
C PRO A 13 -21.61 -58.54 -10.77
N GLU A 14 -22.91 -58.62 -10.46
CA GLU A 14 -23.98 -57.76 -10.95
C GLU A 14 -23.85 -56.30 -10.46
N LEU A 15 -24.21 -55.37 -11.36
CA LEU A 15 -24.40 -53.95 -11.06
C LEU A 15 -25.73 -53.73 -10.32
N PRO A 16 -25.79 -52.87 -9.28
CA PRO A 16 -27.04 -52.55 -8.64
C PRO A 16 -27.87 -51.55 -9.47
N THR A 17 -29.12 -51.93 -9.70
CA THR A 17 -30.20 -51.15 -10.30
C THR A 17 -30.62 -49.98 -9.40
N ILE A 18 -30.81 -48.81 -10.02
CA ILE A 18 -31.35 -47.60 -9.37
C ILE A 18 -32.89 -47.67 -9.38
N PRO A 19 -33.59 -47.51 -8.24
CA PRO A 19 -35.03 -47.31 -8.23
C PRO A 19 -35.35 -45.81 -8.40
N THR A 20 -36.21 -45.52 -9.38
CA THR A 20 -36.89 -44.24 -9.55
C THR A 20 -38.11 -44.18 -8.62
N GLY A 21 -38.21 -43.12 -7.80
CA GLY A 21 -39.35 -42.93 -6.90
C GLY A 21 -39.44 -41.55 -6.24
N ASN A 22 -40.41 -40.77 -6.72
CA ASN A 22 -41.24 -39.78 -6.05
C ASN A 22 -40.65 -38.50 -5.43
N SER A 23 -40.87 -37.42 -6.17
CA SER A 23 -40.89 -36.03 -5.72
C SER A 23 -41.89 -35.81 -4.57
N THR A 24 -41.36 -35.44 -3.41
CA THR A 24 -42.10 -34.68 -2.39
C THR A 24 -41.32 -33.41 -2.10
N SER A 25 -42.04 -32.30 -2.18
CA SER A 25 -41.62 -30.92 -1.97
C SER A 25 -41.03 -30.73 -0.56
N GLN A 26 -39.72 -30.45 -0.50
CA GLN A 26 -39.06 -29.92 0.69
C GLN A 26 -38.74 -28.44 0.49
N THR A 27 -39.25 -27.62 1.40
CA THR A 27 -38.87 -26.22 1.60
C THR A 27 -37.38 -26.15 1.95
N PRO A 28 -36.59 -25.21 1.39
CA PRO A 28 -35.16 -25.16 1.66
C PRO A 28 -34.91 -24.82 3.13
N ALA A 29 -34.12 -25.67 3.79
CA ALA A 29 -33.66 -25.46 5.15
C ALA A 29 -32.92 -24.11 5.26
N ARG A 30 -33.41 -23.25 6.14
CA ARG A 30 -32.75 -21.99 6.53
C ARG A 30 -31.36 -22.31 7.09
N ASN A 31 -30.35 -21.65 6.55
CA ASN A 31 -28.97 -21.72 7.01
C ASN A 31 -28.89 -21.23 8.49
N PRO A 32 -28.46 -22.07 9.45
CA PRO A 32 -28.42 -21.73 10.88
C PRO A 32 -27.41 -20.63 11.23
N TYR A 33 -26.53 -20.25 10.30
CA TYR A 33 -25.54 -19.16 10.50
C TYR A 33 -26.06 -17.76 10.18
N ALA A 34 -27.20 -17.62 9.49
CA ALA A 34 -27.76 -16.29 9.18
C ALA A 34 -28.50 -15.67 10.39
N ALA A 35 -29.18 -16.50 11.18
CA ALA A 35 -29.92 -16.05 12.36
C ALA A 35 -28.98 -15.59 13.51
N THR A 36 -27.80 -16.20 13.64
CA THR A 36 -26.84 -15.86 14.70
C THR A 36 -26.08 -14.56 14.44
N VAL A 37 -26.02 -14.08 13.20
CA VAL A 37 -25.40 -12.79 12.86
C VAL A 37 -26.39 -11.65 13.09
N GLU A 38 -27.65 -11.80 12.69
CA GLU A 38 -28.69 -10.80 12.95
C GLU A 38 -28.93 -10.62 14.46
N ASP A 39 -29.04 -11.71 15.23
CA ASP A 39 -29.22 -11.64 16.69
C ASP A 39 -28.02 -10.99 17.40
N ASN A 40 -26.79 -11.20 16.91
CA ASN A 40 -25.59 -10.57 17.49
C ASN A 40 -25.47 -9.08 17.11
N VAL A 41 -25.88 -8.68 15.91
CA VAL A 41 -25.92 -7.27 15.50
C VAL A 41 -26.99 -6.51 16.28
N GLN A 42 -28.18 -7.11 16.48
CA GLN A 42 -29.26 -6.50 17.26
C GLN A 42 -28.89 -6.38 18.75
N ASN A 43 -28.27 -7.40 19.34
CA ASN A 43 -27.83 -7.34 20.74
C ASN A 43 -26.67 -6.35 20.95
N THR A 44 -25.78 -6.18 19.97
CA THR A 44 -24.69 -5.18 20.03
C THR A 44 -25.23 -3.77 19.86
N ALA A 45 -26.22 -3.56 18.98
CA ALA A 45 -26.90 -2.28 18.82
C ALA A 45 -27.67 -1.87 20.09
N LEU A 46 -28.36 -2.80 20.75
CA LEU A 46 -29.06 -2.58 22.02
C LEU A 46 -28.09 -2.26 23.17
N SER A 47 -26.95 -2.95 23.25
CA SER A 47 -25.90 -2.69 24.24
C SER A 47 -25.25 -1.31 24.06
N LEU A 48 -25.00 -0.90 22.81
CA LEU A 48 -24.53 0.46 22.51
C LEU A 48 -25.59 1.50 22.84
N GLN A 49 -26.86 1.26 22.52
CA GLN A 49 -27.96 2.18 22.81
C GLN A 49 -28.17 2.37 24.32
N GLN A 50 -28.00 1.32 25.13
CA GLN A 50 -27.99 1.44 26.60
C GLN A 50 -26.77 2.21 27.13
N LYS A 51 -25.59 2.04 26.51
CA LYS A 51 -24.36 2.75 26.90
C LYS A 51 -24.38 4.25 26.56
N TYR A 52 -25.19 4.66 25.58
CA TYR A 52 -25.44 6.07 25.21
C TYR A 52 -26.66 6.71 25.91
N GLN A 53 -27.42 5.93 26.69
CA GLN A 53 -28.50 6.42 27.54
C GLN A 53 -28.08 6.69 28.99
N ASP A 54 -26.82 6.40 29.35
CA ASP A 54 -26.28 6.73 30.68
C ASP A 54 -26.16 8.27 30.84
N PRO A 55 -26.91 8.91 31.77
CA PRO A 55 -26.92 10.35 31.95
C PRO A 55 -25.53 10.94 32.23
N LEU A 56 -24.66 10.18 32.90
CA LEU A 56 -23.29 10.58 33.24
C LEU A 56 -22.36 10.63 32.01
N SER A 57 -22.60 9.78 31.01
CA SER A 57 -21.86 9.74 29.74
C SER A 57 -22.24 10.93 28.84
N GLN A 58 -23.53 11.31 28.83
CA GLN A 58 -23.99 12.47 28.06
C GLN A 58 -23.53 13.80 28.65
N GLU A 59 -23.41 13.92 29.97
CA GLU A 59 -22.91 15.13 30.62
C GLU A 59 -21.40 15.34 30.38
N HIS A 60 -20.61 14.26 30.38
CA HIS A 60 -19.19 14.31 30.03
C HIS A 60 -18.96 14.63 28.55
N LEU A 61 -19.81 14.11 27.65
CA LEU A 61 -19.78 14.43 26.23
C LEU A 61 -20.26 15.86 25.95
N ARG A 62 -21.27 16.36 26.67
CA ARG A 62 -21.69 17.78 26.61
C ARG A 62 -20.57 18.71 27.08
N GLY A 63 -19.91 18.39 28.19
CA GLY A 63 -18.77 19.16 28.70
C GLY A 63 -17.60 19.23 27.71
N ARG A 64 -17.31 18.11 27.02
CA ARG A 64 -16.27 18.07 25.97
C ARG A 64 -16.68 18.78 24.68
N ALA A 65 -17.95 18.70 24.29
CA ALA A 65 -18.47 19.43 23.15
C ALA A 65 -18.43 20.94 23.40
N THR A 66 -18.80 21.40 24.61
CA THR A 66 -18.72 22.82 24.99
C THR A 66 -17.29 23.34 25.04
N GLU A 67 -16.31 22.52 25.46
CA GLU A 67 -14.90 22.93 25.46
C GLU A 67 -14.31 22.95 24.04
N ALA A 68 -14.68 21.99 23.19
CA ALA A 68 -14.30 22.00 21.78
C ALA A 68 -14.91 23.20 21.03
N GLU A 69 -16.15 23.55 21.33
CA GLU A 69 -16.82 24.73 20.77
C GLU A 69 -16.20 26.03 21.30
N ARG A 70 -15.79 26.08 22.57
CA ARG A 70 -15.03 27.21 23.14
C ARG A 70 -13.70 27.40 22.43
N ILE A 71 -12.91 26.32 22.26
CA ILE A 71 -11.61 26.35 21.56
C ILE A 71 -11.78 26.73 20.08
N ALA A 72 -12.82 26.22 19.41
CA ALA A 72 -13.11 26.57 18.02
C ALA A 72 -13.54 28.04 17.87
N THR A 73 -14.31 28.56 18.82
CA THR A 73 -14.72 29.98 18.85
C THR A 73 -13.53 30.88 19.17
N GLU A 74 -12.64 30.47 20.07
CA GLU A 74 -11.41 31.20 20.42
C GLU A 74 -10.46 31.26 19.22
N LYS A 75 -10.25 30.14 18.51
CA LYS A 75 -9.50 30.12 17.23
C LYS A 75 -10.15 30.95 16.13
N ARG A 76 -11.47 30.91 16.00
CA ARG A 76 -12.19 31.72 15.01
C ARG A 76 -12.08 33.22 15.33
N ASN A 77 -12.12 33.59 16.61
CA ASN A 77 -11.91 34.98 17.03
C ASN A 77 -10.45 35.41 16.84
N GLU A 78 -9.47 34.53 17.04
CA GLU A 78 -8.07 34.80 16.68
C GLU A 78 -7.89 34.96 15.17
N GLU A 79 -8.53 34.13 14.33
CA GLU A 79 -8.49 34.27 12.87
C GLU A 79 -9.22 35.52 12.37
N VAL A 80 -10.35 35.89 12.99
CA VAL A 80 -11.07 37.12 12.68
C VAL A 80 -10.25 38.32 13.11
N LYS A 81 -9.63 38.30 14.29
CA LYS A 81 -8.78 39.39 14.76
C LYS A 81 -7.51 39.53 13.90
N LYS A 82 -6.94 38.42 13.45
CA LYS A 82 -5.81 38.43 12.50
C LYS A 82 -6.23 38.95 11.12
N LYS A 83 -7.43 38.57 10.64
CA LYS A 83 -8.01 39.16 9.44
C LYS A 83 -8.37 40.63 9.59
N GLU A 84 -8.81 41.08 10.77
CA GLU A 84 -9.04 42.50 11.04
C GLU A 84 -7.72 43.26 11.15
N GLU A 85 -6.66 42.67 11.70
CA GLU A 85 -5.30 43.25 11.67
C GLU A 85 -4.73 43.29 10.22
N ASP A 86 -5.04 42.29 9.39
CA ASP A 86 -4.64 42.26 7.97
C ASP A 86 -5.55 43.15 7.08
N ASP A 87 -6.85 43.30 7.37
CA ASP A 87 -7.81 44.12 6.62
C ASP A 87 -7.79 45.61 7.07
N VAL A 88 -7.33 45.92 8.29
CA VAL A 88 -7.04 47.31 8.71
C VAL A 88 -5.82 47.88 7.98
N MET A 89 -5.04 47.03 7.29
CA MET A 89 -3.99 47.47 6.36
C MET A 89 -4.48 47.66 4.91
N VAL A 90 -5.81 47.59 4.67
CA VAL A 90 -6.42 47.77 3.34
C VAL A 90 -7.51 48.86 3.38
N ASP A 91 -7.24 49.98 4.04
CA ASP A 91 -7.92 51.25 3.72
C ASP A 91 -7.06 52.48 4.00
N ASP A 92 -5.74 52.34 3.91
CA ASP A 92 -4.87 53.45 3.52
C ASP A 92 -4.73 53.34 2.02
N GLY A 93 -5.41 54.25 1.30
CA GLY A 93 -5.13 54.47 -0.11
C GLY A 93 -3.61 54.51 -0.28
N ILE A 94 -3.09 53.69 -1.19
CA ILE A 94 -1.69 53.70 -1.58
C ILE A 94 -1.40 55.12 -2.10
N TYR A 95 -1.05 56.03 -1.19
CA TYR A 95 -0.22 57.16 -1.52
C TYR A 95 1.10 56.52 -1.89
N MET A 96 1.30 56.30 -3.19
CA MET A 96 2.64 56.17 -3.73
C MET A 96 3.35 57.45 -3.27
N TYR A 97 4.15 57.32 -2.21
CA TYR A 97 5.14 58.33 -1.87
C TYR A 97 6.11 58.31 -3.04
N SER A 98 5.81 59.09 -4.09
CA SER A 98 6.79 59.42 -5.11
C SER A 98 7.90 60.13 -4.35
N GLU A 99 9.05 59.46 -4.19
CA GLU A 99 10.19 60.08 -3.57
C GLU A 99 10.44 61.42 -4.26
N PRO A 100 10.63 62.52 -3.49
CA PRO A 100 10.85 63.81 -4.10
C PRO A 100 12.10 63.74 -4.96
N LYS A 101 11.96 64.14 -6.23
CA LYS A 101 13.03 64.15 -7.23
C LYS A 101 14.30 64.79 -6.65
N PRO A 102 15.45 64.09 -6.63
CA PRO A 102 16.71 64.63 -6.15
C PRO A 102 17.17 65.83 -6.97
N ASP A 103 17.68 66.86 -6.29
CA ASP A 103 18.23 68.05 -6.94
C ASP A 103 19.42 67.68 -7.85
N GLY A 104 19.37 68.12 -9.11
CA GLY A 104 20.45 67.93 -10.10
C GLY A 104 20.22 66.85 -11.16
N ILE A 105 19.11 66.10 -11.08
CA ILE A 105 18.72 65.10 -12.09
C ILE A 105 17.71 65.73 -13.09
N SER A 106 17.76 65.37 -14.38
CA SER A 106 16.76 65.85 -15.35
C SER A 106 15.41 65.14 -15.17
N ASP A 107 14.31 65.73 -15.62
CA ASP A 107 12.99 65.09 -15.51
C ASP A 107 12.95 63.74 -16.25
N GLU A 108 13.59 63.67 -17.42
CA GLU A 108 13.69 62.46 -18.25
C GLU A 108 14.50 61.35 -17.57
N GLU A 109 15.57 61.70 -16.84
CA GLU A 109 16.41 60.73 -16.14
C GLU A 109 15.73 60.23 -14.87
N TRP A 110 14.95 61.07 -14.19
CA TRP A 110 14.14 60.67 -13.04
C TRP A 110 12.99 59.73 -13.43
N GLU A 111 12.29 60.01 -14.54
CA GLU A 111 11.26 59.11 -15.06
C GLU A 111 11.81 57.75 -15.50
N ARG A 112 13.05 57.71 -16.03
CA ARG A 112 13.70 56.44 -16.40
C ARG A 112 14.01 55.60 -15.15
N ILE A 113 14.52 56.23 -14.10
CA ILE A 113 14.84 55.56 -12.82
C ILE A 113 13.56 54.99 -12.19
N GLN A 114 12.48 55.78 -12.12
CA GLN A 114 11.21 55.31 -11.56
C GLN A 114 10.62 54.13 -12.37
N LYS A 115 10.73 54.16 -13.70
CA LYS A 115 10.28 53.04 -14.55
C LYS A 115 11.14 51.78 -14.40
N GLU A 116 12.45 51.94 -14.18
CA GLU A 116 13.36 50.81 -13.92
C GLU A 116 13.07 50.19 -12.56
N GLU A 117 12.80 51.00 -11.53
CA GLU A 117 12.44 50.55 -10.18
C GLU A 117 11.06 49.86 -10.15
N GLU A 118 10.05 50.42 -10.83
CA GLU A 118 8.73 49.78 -10.97
C GLU A 118 8.79 48.46 -11.78
N GLU A 119 9.74 48.33 -12.71
CA GLU A 119 9.95 47.10 -13.46
C GLU A 119 10.71 46.05 -12.62
N GLU A 120 11.71 46.46 -11.84
CA GLU A 120 12.44 45.61 -10.90
C GLU A 120 11.51 45.08 -9.82
N ASP A 121 10.69 45.93 -9.21
CA ASP A 121 9.67 45.54 -8.23
C ASP A 121 8.64 44.57 -8.81
N ARG A 122 8.25 44.76 -10.07
CA ARG A 122 7.33 43.83 -10.76
C ARG A 122 7.97 42.47 -11.00
N GLN A 123 9.24 42.45 -11.41
CA GLN A 123 9.99 41.21 -11.61
C GLN A 123 10.23 40.46 -10.29
N ASP A 124 10.53 41.18 -9.21
CA ASP A 124 10.70 40.59 -7.87
C ASP A 124 9.37 40.07 -7.31
N ALA A 125 8.26 40.78 -7.53
CA ALA A 125 6.92 40.30 -7.17
C ALA A 125 6.53 39.03 -7.97
N GLU A 126 6.80 39.01 -9.27
CA GLU A 126 6.55 37.84 -10.12
C GLU A 126 7.42 36.64 -9.71
N LYS A 127 8.70 36.88 -9.39
CA LYS A 127 9.61 35.86 -8.88
C LYS A 127 9.16 35.29 -7.55
N ARG A 128 8.73 36.13 -6.59
CA ARG A 128 8.16 35.67 -5.31
C ARG A 128 6.89 34.85 -5.52
N ARG A 129 6.01 35.29 -6.44
CA ARG A 129 4.80 34.52 -6.79
C ARG A 129 5.15 33.15 -7.37
N LEU A 130 6.15 33.07 -8.26
CA LEU A 130 6.63 31.81 -8.82
C LEU A 130 7.25 30.91 -7.75
N GLU A 131 8.04 31.46 -6.82
CA GLU A 131 8.62 30.70 -5.71
C GLU A 131 7.55 30.19 -4.72
N GLU A 132 6.49 30.96 -4.47
CA GLU A 132 5.33 30.54 -3.67
C GLU A 132 4.51 29.47 -4.39
N GLU A 133 4.26 29.62 -5.70
CA GLU A 133 3.59 28.62 -6.52
C GLU A 133 4.39 27.31 -6.59
N ASP A 134 5.71 27.38 -6.74
CA ASP A 134 6.60 26.22 -6.72
C ASP A 134 6.68 25.59 -5.33
N GLY A 135 6.71 26.40 -4.27
CA GLY A 135 6.63 25.94 -2.88
C GLY A 135 5.32 25.20 -2.59
N PHE A 136 4.20 25.75 -3.07
CA PHE A 136 2.88 25.13 -2.96
C PHE A 136 2.78 23.85 -3.78
N ARG A 137 3.29 23.85 -5.01
CA ARG A 137 3.33 22.67 -5.90
C ARG A 137 4.20 21.56 -5.29
N ALA A 138 5.36 21.89 -4.76
CA ALA A 138 6.26 20.94 -4.08
C ALA A 138 5.65 20.38 -2.78
N ALA A 139 4.95 21.20 -1.99
CA ALA A 139 4.24 20.74 -0.79
C ALA A 139 3.10 19.77 -1.14
N THR A 140 2.35 20.09 -2.19
CA THR A 140 1.25 19.30 -2.71
C THR A 140 1.74 17.97 -3.29
N GLU A 141 2.82 17.97 -4.09
CA GLU A 141 3.47 16.77 -4.60
C GLU A 141 4.02 15.87 -3.48
N ARG A 142 4.59 16.44 -2.42
CA ARG A 142 5.04 15.66 -1.25
C ARG A 142 3.90 14.98 -0.51
N GLN A 143 2.71 15.58 -0.47
CA GLN A 143 1.53 14.99 0.15
C GLN A 143 1.03 13.74 -0.62
N PHE A 144 1.25 13.72 -1.93
CA PHE A 144 0.74 12.67 -2.82
C PHE A 144 1.77 11.61 -3.20
N LYS A 145 3.04 11.82 -2.89
CA LYS A 145 4.10 10.86 -3.13
C LYS A 145 4.05 9.71 -2.13
N ILE A 146 4.00 8.48 -2.65
CA ILE A 146 4.16 7.30 -1.81
C ILE A 146 5.64 7.08 -1.49
N CYS A 147 5.95 6.96 -0.20
CA CYS A 147 7.30 6.67 0.26
C CYS A 147 7.69 5.22 -0.02
N GLY A 148 9.01 4.96 -0.12
CA GLY A 148 9.53 3.60 -0.12
C GLY A 148 9.27 2.93 1.23
N VAL A 149 9.17 1.60 1.24
CA VAL A 149 9.08 0.83 2.50
C VAL A 149 10.39 1.04 3.27
N ALA A 150 10.34 1.53 4.50
CA ALA A 150 11.57 1.74 5.26
C ALA A 150 12.30 0.40 5.51
N PRO A 151 13.63 0.36 5.38
CA PRO A 151 14.39 -0.87 5.65
C PRO A 151 14.37 -1.16 7.16
N VAL A 152 13.70 -2.26 7.54
CA VAL A 152 13.57 -2.68 8.94
C VAL A 152 14.50 -3.85 9.25
N GLU A 153 15.08 -3.84 10.44
CA GLU A 153 15.86 -4.99 10.96
C GLU A 153 14.97 -6.21 11.16
N HIS A 154 15.56 -7.41 11.01
CA HIS A 154 14.84 -8.68 11.11
C HIS A 154 14.02 -8.81 12.41
N ASP A 155 14.59 -8.46 13.56
CA ASP A 155 13.92 -8.65 14.86
C ASP A 155 12.70 -7.73 15.04
N ILE A 156 12.79 -6.48 14.56
CA ILE A 156 11.65 -5.55 14.55
C ILE A 156 10.58 -6.06 13.59
N ARG A 157 10.97 -6.57 12.41
CA ARG A 157 10.05 -7.14 11.44
C ARG A 157 9.31 -8.37 11.99
N GLN A 158 9.99 -9.25 12.73
CA GLN A 158 9.35 -10.39 13.39
C GLN A 158 8.28 -9.94 14.39
N ILE A 159 8.53 -8.87 15.15
CA ILE A 159 7.52 -8.29 16.05
C ILE A 159 6.34 -7.72 15.26
N GLN A 160 6.60 -6.98 14.18
CA GLN A 160 5.54 -6.40 13.34
C GLN A 160 4.67 -7.47 12.69
N ARG A 161 5.25 -8.60 12.23
CA ARG A 161 4.50 -9.72 11.64
C ARG A 161 3.48 -10.33 12.61
N GLN A 162 3.72 -10.27 13.93
CA GLN A 162 2.76 -10.72 14.94
C GLN A 162 1.47 -9.87 14.94
N LEU A 163 1.53 -8.65 14.41
CA LEU A 163 0.39 -7.72 14.33
C LEU A 163 -0.36 -7.81 13.01
N PHE A 164 0.16 -8.51 12.00
CA PHE A 164 -0.49 -8.60 10.68
C PHE A 164 -1.89 -9.23 10.75
N PRO A 165 -2.12 -10.33 11.52
CA PRO A 165 -3.47 -10.87 11.66
C PRO A 165 -4.45 -9.90 12.33
N ILE A 166 -3.97 -9.06 13.24
CA ILE A 166 -4.78 -8.03 13.91
C ILE A 166 -5.22 -6.97 12.89
N ALA A 167 -4.25 -6.43 12.14
CA ALA A 167 -4.54 -5.45 11.11
C ALA A 167 -5.42 -5.99 9.99
N TYR A 168 -5.20 -7.24 9.58
CA TYR A 168 -6.06 -7.92 8.61
C TYR A 168 -7.51 -8.02 9.12
N ALA A 169 -7.70 -8.39 10.38
CA ALA A 169 -9.03 -8.50 10.98
C ALA A 169 -9.78 -7.16 11.06
N TRP A 170 -9.06 -6.03 11.17
CA TRP A 170 -9.68 -4.69 11.17
C TRP A 170 -10.38 -4.34 9.86
N TRP A 171 -9.99 -4.95 8.74
CA TRP A 171 -10.64 -4.74 7.46
C TRP A 171 -11.95 -5.53 7.31
N THR A 172 -12.05 -6.67 7.97
CA THR A 172 -13.18 -7.60 7.82
C THR A 172 -14.14 -7.58 9.02
N GLY A 173 -13.79 -6.88 10.09
CA GLY A 173 -14.54 -6.88 11.34
C GLY A 173 -14.18 -5.72 12.25
N SER A 174 -14.71 -5.74 13.47
CA SER A 174 -14.45 -4.71 14.48
C SER A 174 -13.17 -4.97 15.26
N GLN A 175 -12.54 -3.90 15.74
CA GLN A 175 -11.39 -3.96 16.65
C GLN A 175 -11.75 -4.74 17.92
N LYS A 176 -10.88 -5.67 18.32
CA LYS A 176 -11.02 -6.37 19.61
C LYS A 176 -10.44 -5.50 20.73
N PRO A 177 -10.99 -5.57 21.95
CA PRO A 177 -10.46 -4.82 23.09
C PRO A 177 -8.97 -5.09 23.37
N THR A 178 -8.49 -6.29 23.04
CA THR A 178 -7.09 -6.71 23.25
C THR A 178 -6.12 -6.21 22.19
N ASP A 179 -6.61 -5.72 21.04
CA ASP A 179 -5.75 -5.32 19.92
C ASP A 179 -4.82 -4.15 20.29
N SER A 180 -5.36 -3.14 20.97
CA SER A 180 -4.60 -1.98 21.43
C SER A 180 -3.48 -2.39 22.40
N GLN A 181 -3.76 -3.34 23.30
CA GLN A 181 -2.77 -3.87 24.22
C GLN A 181 -1.67 -4.65 23.48
N ASN A 182 -2.05 -5.46 22.49
CA ASN A 182 -1.10 -6.23 21.69
C ASN A 182 -0.16 -5.32 20.89
N VAL A 183 -0.69 -4.27 20.26
CA VAL A 183 0.13 -3.27 19.55
C VAL A 183 1.04 -2.52 20.53
N THR A 184 0.53 -2.13 21.70
CA THR A 184 1.33 -1.47 22.74
C THR A 184 2.49 -2.34 23.20
N ASN A 185 2.23 -3.62 23.48
CA ASN A 185 3.26 -4.58 23.89
C ASN A 185 4.32 -4.79 22.81
N ALA A 186 3.90 -4.92 21.55
CA ALA A 186 4.81 -5.01 20.40
C ALA A 186 5.68 -3.75 20.27
N ASN A 187 5.09 -2.57 20.36
CA ASN A 187 5.81 -1.30 20.29
C ASN A 187 6.79 -1.09 21.45
N LEU A 188 6.49 -1.58 22.66
CA LEU A 188 7.44 -1.60 23.78
C LEU A 188 8.67 -2.46 23.47
N ARG A 189 8.48 -3.62 22.83
CA ARG A 189 9.59 -4.49 22.40
C ARG A 189 10.43 -3.82 21.30
N ILE A 190 9.80 -3.14 20.34
CA ILE A 190 10.52 -2.39 19.30
C ILE A 190 11.34 -1.25 19.92
N ARG A 191 10.78 -0.51 20.90
CA ARG A 191 11.53 0.51 21.66
C ARG A 191 12.73 -0.07 22.39
N ALA A 192 12.60 -1.26 22.99
CA ALA A 192 13.70 -1.93 23.67
C ALA A 192 14.85 -2.28 22.68
N ILE A 193 14.52 -2.76 21.48
CA ILE A 193 15.51 -3.01 20.42
C ILE A 193 16.18 -1.69 19.99
N ASN A 194 15.40 -0.65 19.72
CA ASN A 194 15.92 0.67 19.35
C ASN A 194 16.90 1.21 20.40
N LYS A 195 16.56 1.07 21.69
CA LYS A 195 17.40 1.47 22.81
C LYS A 195 18.69 0.64 22.89
N ALA A 196 18.60 -0.69 22.76
CA ALA A 196 19.76 -1.57 22.78
C ALA A 196 20.74 -1.30 21.63
N LYS A 197 20.24 -0.80 20.50
CA LYS A 197 21.04 -0.38 19.33
C LYS A 197 21.56 1.06 19.42
N GLY A 198 21.30 1.78 20.51
CA GLY A 198 21.77 3.16 20.70
C GLY A 198 21.09 4.18 19.77
N ARG A 199 19.89 3.90 19.26
CA ARG A 199 19.17 4.83 18.37
C ARG A 199 18.62 6.01 19.16
N GLN A 200 18.81 7.22 18.65
CA GLN A 200 18.28 8.45 19.27
C GLN A 200 16.75 8.50 19.20
N ASN A 201 16.17 8.12 18.06
CA ASN A 201 14.72 8.03 17.91
C ASN A 201 14.22 6.64 18.32
N LEU A 202 13.70 6.53 19.55
CA LEU A 202 13.13 5.28 20.06
C LEU A 202 11.78 4.91 19.41
N ASN A 203 11.11 5.88 18.77
CA ASN A 203 9.85 5.68 18.07
C ASN A 203 10.03 5.26 16.60
N LEU A 204 11.26 4.97 16.19
CA LEU A 204 11.54 4.46 14.85
C LEU A 204 10.90 3.07 14.66
N TYR A 205 10.19 2.90 13.54
CA TYR A 205 9.51 1.64 13.14
C TYR A 205 8.38 1.15 14.06
N LEU A 206 7.82 2.02 14.91
CA LEU A 206 6.65 1.63 15.69
C LEU A 206 5.47 1.32 14.77
N TYR A 207 4.73 0.28 15.12
CA TYR A 207 3.53 -0.10 14.40
C TYR A 207 2.41 0.93 14.69
N PRO A 208 1.75 1.49 13.66
CA PRO A 208 0.84 2.62 13.82
C PRO A 208 -0.57 2.18 14.24
N GLY A 209 -0.72 1.41 15.32
CA GLY A 209 -1.97 0.72 15.69
C GLY A 209 -3.26 1.54 15.59
N THR A 210 -3.47 2.49 16.51
CA THR A 210 -4.71 3.30 16.55
C THR A 210 -4.87 4.13 15.28
N ALA A 211 -3.80 4.79 14.82
CA ALA A 211 -3.84 5.62 13.62
C ALA A 211 -4.20 4.82 12.36
N GLN A 212 -3.69 3.59 12.23
CA GLN A 212 -4.04 2.69 11.13
C GLN A 212 -5.50 2.27 11.23
N TYR A 213 -5.98 1.87 12.42
CA TYR A 213 -7.37 1.46 12.60
C TYR A 213 -8.35 2.59 12.22
N GLU A 214 -8.10 3.82 12.68
CA GLU A 214 -8.92 4.98 12.32
C GLU A 214 -8.98 5.21 10.80
N LYS A 215 -7.86 5.00 10.11
CA LYS A 215 -7.81 5.11 8.64
C LYS A 215 -8.53 3.98 7.93
N ILE A 216 -8.44 2.75 8.44
CA ILE A 216 -9.23 1.62 7.93
C ILE A 216 -10.73 1.92 8.07
N VAL A 217 -11.18 2.38 9.23
CA VAL A 217 -12.60 2.75 9.45
C VAL A 217 -13.04 3.84 8.48
N THR A 218 -12.22 4.86 8.28
CA THR A 218 -12.49 5.95 7.33
C THR A 218 -12.61 5.41 5.89
N LEU A 219 -11.67 4.56 5.45
CA LEU A 219 -11.70 3.94 4.12
C LEU A 219 -12.95 3.09 3.90
N LEU A 220 -13.34 2.27 4.88
CA LEU A 220 -14.55 1.46 4.83
C LEU A 220 -15.83 2.31 4.80
N GLU A 221 -15.83 3.47 5.46
CA GLU A 221 -16.94 4.41 5.40
C GLU A 221 -17.07 5.07 4.01
N ILE A 222 -15.95 5.50 3.42
CA ILE A 222 -15.92 6.07 2.07
C ILE A 222 -16.38 5.02 1.05
N ASP A 223 -15.88 3.77 1.15
CA ASP A 223 -16.32 2.64 0.32
C ASP A 223 -17.85 2.45 0.37
N ARG A 224 -18.43 2.45 1.58
CA ARG A 224 -19.89 2.35 1.74
C ARG A 224 -20.63 3.50 1.06
N LYS A 225 -20.12 4.73 1.19
CA LYS A 225 -20.70 5.92 0.53
C LYS A 225 -20.62 5.82 -0.98
N ILE A 226 -19.49 5.39 -1.55
CA ILE A 226 -19.34 5.18 -3.00
C ILE A 226 -20.34 4.16 -3.53
N LYS A 227 -20.50 3.02 -2.84
CA LYS A 227 -21.47 1.97 -3.20
C LYS A 227 -22.91 2.48 -3.24
N SER A 228 -23.26 3.38 -2.33
CA SER A 228 -24.60 3.98 -2.26
C SER A 228 -24.82 5.17 -3.21
N THR A 229 -23.77 5.64 -3.89
CA THR A 229 -23.82 6.86 -4.73
C THR A 229 -23.86 6.48 -6.21
N PRO A 230 -24.80 7.04 -7.02
CA PRO A 230 -24.90 6.76 -8.46
C PRO A 230 -23.59 7.03 -9.22
N GLY A 231 -23.30 6.16 -10.19
CA GLY A 231 -22.16 6.28 -11.10
C GLY A 231 -22.17 7.59 -11.88
N GLY A 232 -20.98 8.17 -12.10
CA GLY A 232 -20.81 9.41 -12.88
C GLY A 232 -21.30 10.69 -12.20
N SER A 233 -21.78 10.63 -10.95
CA SER A 233 -22.17 11.84 -10.22
C SER A 233 -20.94 12.60 -9.70
N PRO A 234 -21.00 13.95 -9.63
CA PRO A 234 -19.92 14.75 -9.03
C PRO A 234 -19.61 14.36 -7.58
N GLN A 235 -20.64 13.93 -6.83
CA GLN A 235 -20.48 13.44 -5.46
C GLN A 235 -19.67 12.14 -5.40
N ARG A 236 -19.89 11.21 -6.34
CA ARG A 236 -19.09 9.98 -6.42
C ARG A 236 -17.63 10.28 -6.76
N GLU A 237 -17.39 11.22 -7.69
CA GLU A 237 -16.03 11.65 -8.03
C GLU A 237 -15.30 12.24 -6.81
N ALA A 238 -15.97 13.10 -6.03
CA ALA A 238 -15.40 13.66 -4.81
C ALA A 238 -15.07 12.58 -3.76
N LEU A 239 -15.93 11.55 -3.64
CA LEU A 239 -15.69 10.41 -2.75
C LEU A 239 -14.51 9.55 -3.25
N ILE A 240 -14.36 9.35 -4.56
CA ILE A 240 -13.21 8.63 -5.14
C ILE A 240 -11.91 9.39 -4.88
N ALA A 241 -11.91 10.71 -5.04
CA ALA A 241 -10.76 11.55 -4.70
C ALA A 241 -10.38 11.43 -3.21
N ASP A 242 -11.38 11.45 -2.32
CA ASP A 242 -11.12 11.26 -0.89
C ASP A 242 -10.60 9.85 -0.57
N LEU A 243 -11.16 8.81 -1.22
CA LEU A 243 -10.68 7.44 -1.11
C LEU A 243 -9.20 7.33 -1.50
N ALA A 244 -8.82 7.94 -2.63
CA ALA A 244 -7.45 7.93 -3.12
C ALA A 244 -6.49 8.59 -2.12
N ARG A 245 -6.86 9.76 -1.58
CA ARG A 245 -6.06 10.46 -0.56
C ARG A 245 -5.89 9.64 0.71
N GLN A 246 -6.96 9.10 1.27
CA GLN A 246 -6.89 8.29 2.48
C GLN A 246 -6.09 7.01 2.26
N THR A 247 -6.16 6.43 1.05
CA THR A 247 -5.37 5.25 0.69
C THR A 247 -3.88 5.59 0.68
N VAL A 248 -3.47 6.66 -0.02
CA VAL A 248 -2.07 7.12 -0.05
C VAL A 248 -1.55 7.42 1.35
N TYR A 249 -2.33 8.10 2.18
CA TYR A 249 -1.98 8.37 3.57
C TYR A 249 -1.73 7.06 4.35
N THR A 250 -2.65 6.10 4.23
CA THR A 250 -2.56 4.81 4.93
C THR A 250 -1.33 4.01 4.48
N VAL A 251 -1.06 3.99 3.17
CA VAL A 251 0.16 3.37 2.61
C VAL A 251 1.40 4.03 3.21
N ASN A 252 1.47 5.36 3.24
CA ASN A 252 2.61 6.09 3.77
C ASN A 252 2.80 5.86 5.28
N LEU A 253 1.72 5.86 6.06
CA LEU A 253 1.74 5.57 7.48
C LEU A 253 2.37 4.20 7.77
N LEU A 254 2.00 3.17 7.00
CA LEU A 254 2.55 1.82 7.14
C LEU A 254 4.00 1.73 6.67
N ARG A 255 4.32 2.35 5.53
CA ARG A 255 5.67 2.30 4.95
C ARG A 255 6.71 3.03 5.77
N GLN A 256 6.34 4.10 6.47
CA GLN A 256 7.18 4.76 7.47
C GLN A 256 7.49 3.85 8.66
N ALA A 257 6.55 2.99 9.05
CA ALA A 257 6.79 1.92 10.02
C ALA A 257 7.58 0.74 9.41
N GLY A 258 7.78 0.73 8.10
CA GLY A 258 8.47 -0.33 7.35
C GLY A 258 7.61 -1.58 7.11
N VAL A 259 6.29 -1.40 7.15
CA VAL A 259 5.27 -2.40 6.81
C VAL A 259 4.72 -2.06 5.42
N ASP A 260 4.60 -3.04 4.54
CA ASP A 260 3.93 -2.83 3.25
C ASP A 260 2.43 -3.06 3.43
N TRP A 261 1.60 -2.18 2.87
CA TRP A 261 0.16 -2.24 3.09
C TRP A 261 -0.50 -3.50 2.51
N LYS A 262 0.13 -4.08 1.48
CA LYS A 262 -0.27 -5.35 0.85
C LYS A 262 -0.15 -6.56 1.78
N ASP A 263 0.64 -6.44 2.85
CA ASP A 263 0.84 -7.52 3.82
C ASP A 263 -0.25 -7.56 4.90
N VAL A 264 -1.03 -6.47 5.03
CA VAL A 264 -1.96 -6.26 6.15
C VAL A 264 -3.37 -5.93 5.72
N THR A 265 -3.67 -6.04 4.43
CA THR A 265 -4.97 -5.66 3.87
C THR A 265 -5.48 -6.79 2.98
N PRO A 266 -6.76 -7.20 3.11
CA PRO A 266 -7.34 -8.27 2.30
C PRO A 266 -7.35 -7.96 0.81
N ARG A 267 -7.24 -9.01 -0.02
CA ARG A 267 -7.26 -8.91 -1.48
C ARG A 267 -8.48 -8.16 -1.99
N GLU A 268 -9.64 -8.56 -1.50
CA GLU A 268 -10.94 -8.09 -1.97
C GLU A 268 -11.07 -6.59 -1.75
N ILE A 269 -10.55 -6.11 -0.62
CA ILE A 269 -10.47 -4.69 -0.30
C ILE A 269 -9.53 -3.98 -1.27
N HIS A 270 -8.34 -4.49 -1.52
CA HIS A 270 -7.42 -3.88 -2.48
C HIS A 270 -8.00 -3.76 -3.88
N THR A 271 -8.52 -4.87 -4.41
CA THR A 271 -9.15 -4.89 -5.74
C THR A 271 -10.26 -3.86 -5.79
N GLN A 272 -11.13 -3.82 -4.78
CA GLN A 272 -12.22 -2.85 -4.70
C GLN A 272 -11.74 -1.40 -4.67
N LEU A 273 -10.76 -1.07 -3.83
CA LEU A 273 -10.21 0.29 -3.73
C LEU A 273 -9.60 0.74 -5.07
N ILE A 274 -8.79 -0.12 -5.70
CA ILE A 274 -8.16 0.19 -6.99
C ILE A 274 -9.21 0.31 -8.10
N THR A 275 -10.27 -0.52 -8.10
CA THR A 275 -11.37 -0.38 -9.05
C THR A 275 -12.01 1.00 -8.97
N TYR A 276 -12.35 1.49 -7.78
CA TYR A 276 -12.92 2.83 -7.63
C TYR A 276 -11.96 3.93 -8.05
N ILE A 277 -10.69 3.83 -7.68
CA ILE A 277 -9.67 4.82 -8.05
C ILE A 277 -9.45 4.86 -9.57
N ARG A 278 -9.67 3.73 -10.26
CA ARG A 278 -9.63 3.66 -11.74
C ARG A 278 -10.85 4.27 -12.42
N GLU A 279 -11.99 4.32 -11.74
CA GLU A 279 -13.19 4.99 -12.25
C GLU A 279 -13.01 6.51 -12.25
N GLY A 280 -12.28 7.06 -11.28
CA GLY A 280 -12.10 8.50 -11.12
C GLY A 280 -11.36 9.14 -12.29
N GLN A 281 -11.82 10.33 -12.68
CA GLN A 281 -11.33 11.07 -13.86
C GLN A 281 -10.68 12.41 -13.50
N SER A 282 -10.81 12.86 -12.25
CA SER A 282 -10.15 14.08 -11.77
C SER A 282 -8.64 13.97 -11.87
N GLU A 283 -7.99 15.09 -12.19
CA GLU A 283 -6.52 15.16 -12.36
C GLU A 283 -5.78 14.66 -11.11
N GLU A 284 -6.29 15.00 -9.93
CA GLU A 284 -5.77 14.51 -8.65
C GLU A 284 -5.82 12.98 -8.56
N VAL A 285 -6.97 12.37 -8.87
CA VAL A 285 -7.12 10.91 -8.83
C VAL A 285 -6.23 10.22 -9.84
N VAL A 286 -6.08 10.79 -11.05
CA VAL A 286 -5.17 10.24 -12.07
C VAL A 286 -3.72 10.23 -11.58
N LYS A 287 -3.25 11.30 -10.93
CA LYS A 287 -1.92 11.35 -10.31
C LYS A 287 -1.77 10.33 -9.18
N LEU A 288 -2.75 10.29 -8.26
CA LEU A 288 -2.73 9.37 -7.12
C LEU A 288 -2.79 7.89 -7.54
N LYS A 289 -3.58 7.59 -8.57
CA LYS A 289 -3.67 6.26 -9.18
C LYS A 289 -2.29 5.78 -9.60
N GLY A 290 -1.53 6.60 -10.34
CA GLY A 290 -0.18 6.24 -10.79
C GLY A 290 0.73 5.89 -9.62
N HIS A 291 0.72 6.71 -8.56
CA HIS A 291 1.51 6.43 -7.36
C HIS A 291 1.08 5.16 -6.63
N LEU A 292 -0.24 4.95 -6.45
CA LEU A 292 -0.78 3.76 -5.77
C LEU A 292 -0.48 2.47 -6.52
N GLU A 293 -0.70 2.46 -7.85
CA GLU A 293 -0.36 1.32 -8.70
C GLU A 293 1.14 1.03 -8.66
N ASP A 294 1.98 2.06 -8.79
CA ASP A 294 3.43 1.92 -8.71
C ASP A 294 3.87 1.39 -7.35
N SER A 295 3.26 1.84 -6.25
CA SER A 295 3.57 1.35 -4.92
C SER A 295 3.35 -0.15 -4.79
N TRP A 296 2.35 -0.69 -5.48
CA TRP A 296 1.98 -2.09 -5.42
C TRP A 296 3.00 -3.01 -6.10
N VAL A 297 3.49 -2.57 -7.25
CA VAL A 297 4.43 -3.32 -8.09
C VAL A 297 5.88 -2.92 -7.84
N SER A 298 6.15 -2.05 -6.87
CA SER A 298 7.52 -1.66 -6.51
C SER A 298 8.16 -2.70 -5.59
N PRO A 299 9.41 -3.12 -5.86
CA PRO A 299 10.14 -4.01 -4.97
C PRO A 299 10.41 -3.32 -3.63
N THR A 300 10.40 -4.12 -2.56
CA THR A 300 10.87 -3.69 -1.23
C THR A 300 12.40 -3.55 -1.23
N PRO A 301 13.01 -2.80 -0.30
CA PRO A 301 14.48 -2.66 -0.25
C PRO A 301 15.23 -4.00 -0.15
N GLN A 302 14.63 -5.00 0.48
CA GLN A 302 15.19 -6.35 0.57
C GLN A 302 15.13 -7.07 -0.79
N GLN A 303 14.04 -6.91 -1.54
CA GLN A 303 13.92 -7.43 -2.91
C GLN A 303 14.88 -6.70 -3.86
N GLU A 304 15.03 -5.38 -3.73
CA GLU A 304 15.96 -4.57 -4.53
C GLU A 304 17.42 -5.05 -4.40
N LYS A 305 17.84 -5.47 -3.20
CA LYS A 305 19.18 -6.03 -2.99
C LYS A 305 19.43 -7.29 -3.81
N VAL A 306 18.43 -8.17 -3.93
CA VAL A 306 18.52 -9.38 -4.74
C VAL A 306 18.45 -9.02 -6.23
N LEU A 307 17.50 -8.15 -6.59
CA LEU A 307 17.26 -7.71 -7.96
C LEU A 307 18.38 -6.84 -8.53
N GLY A 308 19.26 -6.27 -7.69
CA GLY A 308 20.35 -5.40 -8.12
C GLY A 308 21.35 -6.07 -9.07
N ALA A 309 21.45 -7.41 -9.05
CA ALA A 309 22.29 -8.16 -9.99
C ALA A 309 21.66 -8.30 -11.39
N VAL A 310 20.34 -8.13 -11.52
CA VAL A 310 19.58 -8.39 -12.75
C VAL A 310 20.07 -7.56 -13.95
N PRO A 311 20.25 -6.24 -13.85
CA PRO A 311 20.67 -5.43 -15.01
C PRO A 311 22.02 -5.87 -15.59
N ALA A 312 22.99 -6.19 -14.72
CA ALA A 312 24.31 -6.64 -15.14
C ALA A 312 24.24 -8.01 -15.82
N LEU A 313 23.49 -8.95 -15.25
CA LEU A 313 23.29 -10.28 -15.82
C LEU A 313 22.55 -10.22 -17.16
N LEU A 314 21.52 -9.37 -17.30
CA LEU A 314 20.82 -9.15 -18.57
C LEU A 314 21.74 -8.52 -19.61
N LYS A 315 22.56 -7.54 -19.23
CA LYS A 315 23.56 -6.96 -20.14
C LYS A 315 24.53 -8.01 -20.65
N SER A 316 24.97 -8.92 -19.78
CA SER A 316 25.83 -10.02 -20.17
C SER A 316 25.09 -11.08 -21.01
N PHE A 317 23.81 -11.32 -20.75
CA PHE A 317 22.99 -12.26 -21.50
C PHE A 317 22.72 -11.79 -22.95
N PHE A 318 22.42 -10.50 -23.12
CA PHE A 318 22.16 -9.89 -24.44
C PHE A 318 23.41 -9.34 -25.14
N GLY A 319 24.56 -9.29 -24.44
CA GLY A 319 25.81 -8.81 -25.00
C GLY A 319 26.34 -9.69 -26.13
N GLU A 320 27.31 -9.14 -26.87
CA GLU A 320 28.00 -9.81 -27.99
C GLU A 320 28.95 -10.91 -27.51
N PHE A 321 28.43 -11.93 -26.83
CA PHE A 321 29.18 -13.14 -26.55
C PHE A 321 28.92 -14.14 -27.67
N GLN A 322 29.98 -14.54 -28.38
CA GLN A 322 29.97 -15.70 -29.29
C GLN A 322 29.96 -17.04 -28.52
N ASP A 323 30.16 -16.99 -27.21
CA ASP A 323 30.20 -18.15 -26.32
C ASP A 323 28.80 -18.48 -25.79
N THR A 324 28.19 -19.49 -26.40
CA THR A 324 26.87 -20.00 -26.05
C THR A 324 26.79 -20.51 -24.61
N GLU A 325 27.86 -21.11 -24.08
CA GLU A 325 27.87 -21.66 -22.72
C GLU A 325 27.78 -20.56 -21.67
N LYS A 326 28.54 -19.46 -21.87
CA LYS A 326 28.45 -18.29 -20.99
C LYS A 326 27.06 -17.67 -21.00
N ARG A 327 26.43 -17.56 -22.17
CA ARG A 327 25.06 -17.02 -22.27
C ARG A 327 24.05 -17.88 -21.51
N VAL A 328 24.14 -19.21 -21.67
CA VAL A 328 23.30 -20.16 -20.91
C VAL A 328 23.55 -20.02 -19.41
N SER A 329 24.80 -19.89 -18.98
CA SER A 329 25.15 -19.66 -17.57
C SER A 329 24.52 -18.38 -17.01
N TYR A 330 24.54 -17.26 -17.75
CA TYR A 330 23.87 -16.04 -17.32
C TYR A 330 22.34 -16.20 -17.24
N GLY A 331 21.73 -16.90 -18.21
CA GLY A 331 20.30 -17.23 -18.18
C GLY A 331 19.91 -18.10 -16.98
N GLN A 332 20.77 -19.05 -16.60
CA GLN A 332 20.59 -19.87 -15.39
C GLN A 332 20.72 -19.04 -14.11
N LYS A 333 21.70 -18.12 -14.03
CA LYS A 333 21.84 -17.19 -12.88
C LYS A 333 20.61 -16.29 -12.73
N LEU A 334 20.05 -15.81 -13.85
CA LEU A 334 18.79 -15.06 -13.85
C LEU A 334 17.63 -15.91 -13.35
N CYS A 335 17.56 -17.21 -13.67
CA CYS A 335 16.56 -18.11 -13.08
C CYS A 335 16.76 -18.28 -11.56
N GLN A 336 18.01 -18.43 -11.09
CA GLN A 336 18.35 -18.64 -9.67
C GLN A 336 17.96 -17.45 -8.78
N ILE A 337 17.96 -16.22 -9.32
CA ILE A 337 17.48 -15.03 -8.61
C ILE A 337 16.04 -15.22 -8.09
N ASN A 338 15.18 -15.98 -8.79
CA ASN A 338 13.83 -16.24 -8.28
C ASN A 338 13.80 -17.11 -7.01
N ASP A 339 14.77 -18.01 -6.83
CA ASP A 339 14.88 -18.82 -5.61
C ASP A 339 15.38 -17.98 -4.44
N GLU A 340 16.34 -17.08 -4.69
CA GLU A 340 16.80 -16.09 -3.71
C GLU A 340 15.66 -15.14 -3.32
N LEU A 341 14.94 -14.60 -4.30
CA LEU A 341 13.76 -13.77 -4.08
C LEU A 341 12.69 -14.51 -3.29
N ARG A 342 12.41 -15.77 -3.61
CA ARG A 342 11.46 -16.60 -2.86
C ARG A 342 11.86 -16.70 -1.39
N THR A 343 13.14 -16.97 -1.13
CA THR A 343 13.67 -17.07 0.24
C THR A 343 13.52 -15.75 0.98
N VAL A 344 13.91 -14.65 0.36
CA VAL A 344 13.75 -13.30 0.92
C VAL A 344 12.28 -12.97 1.14
N ASN A 345 11.40 -13.30 0.20
CA ASN A 345 9.97 -13.05 0.29
C ASN A 345 9.37 -13.79 1.49
N ILE A 346 9.59 -15.10 1.60
CA ILE A 346 9.07 -15.92 2.71
C ILE A 346 9.60 -15.41 4.06
N ALA A 347 10.89 -15.12 4.16
CA ALA A 347 11.51 -14.57 5.38
C ALA A 347 10.88 -13.22 5.78
N ASN A 348 10.52 -12.41 4.80
CA ASN A 348 9.86 -11.13 4.99
C ASN A 348 8.34 -11.20 5.11
N GLY A 349 7.74 -12.39 4.99
CA GLY A 349 6.28 -12.58 4.99
C GLY A 349 5.58 -12.10 3.72
N LEU A 350 6.35 -11.86 2.66
CA LEU A 350 5.85 -11.51 1.33
C LEU A 350 5.47 -12.78 0.55
N ILE A 351 4.70 -12.59 -0.50
CA ILE A 351 4.29 -13.65 -1.42
C ILE A 351 5.53 -14.27 -2.06
N PRO A 352 5.66 -15.61 -2.07
CA PRO A 352 6.86 -16.30 -2.55
C PRO A 352 7.33 -15.83 -3.93
N ASN A 353 6.40 -15.63 -4.87
CA ASN A 353 6.71 -15.24 -6.26
C ASN A 353 6.58 -13.72 -6.52
N SER A 354 6.54 -12.89 -5.46
CA SER A 354 6.51 -11.43 -5.62
C SER A 354 7.78 -10.94 -6.33
N HIS A 355 7.60 -10.16 -7.39
CA HIS A 355 8.67 -9.62 -8.24
C HIS A 355 9.58 -10.68 -8.89
N ALA A 356 9.05 -11.90 -9.10
CA ALA A 356 9.78 -12.95 -9.80
C ALA A 356 10.01 -12.60 -11.28
N ILE A 357 11.21 -12.86 -11.77
CA ILE A 357 11.57 -12.75 -13.19
C ILE A 357 10.69 -13.72 -14.00
N PRO A 358 10.15 -13.33 -15.18
CA PRO A 358 9.38 -14.21 -16.07
C PRO A 358 10.24 -15.35 -16.66
N VAL A 359 10.52 -16.37 -15.86
CA VAL A 359 11.47 -17.45 -16.21
C VAL A 359 11.04 -18.27 -17.41
N GLU A 360 9.74 -18.39 -17.69
CA GLU A 360 9.27 -19.13 -18.87
C GLU A 360 9.57 -18.37 -20.17
N ASP A 361 9.42 -17.05 -20.19
CA ASP A 361 9.83 -16.22 -21.32
C ASP A 361 11.36 -16.21 -21.46
N LEU A 362 12.10 -16.19 -20.34
CA LEU A 362 13.55 -16.28 -20.33
C LEU A 362 14.06 -17.62 -20.88
N LYS A 363 13.48 -18.75 -20.46
CA LYS A 363 13.81 -20.09 -20.98
C LYS A 363 13.47 -20.22 -22.46
N SER A 364 12.31 -19.70 -22.87
CA SER A 364 11.89 -19.71 -24.28
C SER A 364 12.86 -18.89 -25.14
N LEU A 365 13.29 -17.73 -24.63
CA LEU A 365 14.33 -16.91 -25.25
C LEU A 365 15.66 -17.65 -25.36
N MET A 366 16.11 -18.33 -24.30
CA MET A 366 17.33 -19.15 -24.33
C MET A 366 17.25 -20.26 -25.40
N ASN A 367 16.13 -20.99 -25.45
CA ASN A 367 15.91 -22.06 -26.41
C ASN A 367 15.90 -21.55 -27.86
N ALA A 368 15.24 -20.40 -28.10
CA ALA A 368 15.21 -19.75 -29.40
C ALA A 368 16.61 -19.28 -29.85
N GLN A 369 17.42 -18.76 -28.92
CA GLN A 369 18.81 -18.38 -29.20
C GLN A 369 19.67 -19.60 -29.54
N LEU A 370 19.54 -20.71 -28.80
CA LEU A 370 20.25 -21.96 -29.08
C LEU A 370 19.87 -22.55 -30.45
N SER A 371 18.63 -22.36 -30.86
CA SER A 371 18.09 -22.86 -32.13
C SER A 371 18.28 -21.88 -33.29
N ASN A 372 18.97 -20.75 -33.08
CA ASN A 372 19.15 -19.65 -34.06
C ASN A 372 17.84 -19.10 -34.67
N GLN A 373 16.73 -19.18 -33.92
CA GLN A 373 15.41 -18.70 -34.35
C GLN A 373 15.26 -17.20 -34.09
N GLN A 374 15.84 -16.37 -34.96
CA GLN A 374 15.89 -14.90 -34.78
C GLN A 374 14.51 -14.23 -34.63
N ALA A 375 13.45 -14.82 -35.18
CA ALA A 375 12.09 -14.31 -35.00
C ALA A 375 11.59 -14.52 -33.56
N ASP A 376 11.75 -15.74 -33.04
CA ASP A 376 11.34 -16.12 -31.70
C ASP A 376 12.16 -15.40 -30.62
N VAL A 377 13.46 -15.18 -30.86
CA VAL A 377 14.31 -14.36 -29.98
C VAL A 377 13.74 -12.95 -29.80
N ARG A 378 13.36 -12.30 -30.90
CA ARG A 378 12.79 -10.94 -30.84
C ARG A 378 11.41 -10.91 -30.20
N ARG A 379 10.61 -11.96 -30.38
CA ARG A 379 9.30 -12.10 -29.73
C ARG A 379 9.42 -12.28 -28.22
N TYR A 380 10.20 -13.27 -27.77
CA TYR A 380 10.34 -13.57 -26.34
C TYR A 380 11.10 -12.47 -25.58
N ALA A 381 12.05 -11.78 -26.22
CA ALA A 381 12.66 -10.59 -25.63
C ALA A 381 11.65 -9.45 -25.41
N GLY A 382 10.71 -9.25 -26.35
CA GLY A 382 9.64 -8.25 -26.21
C GLY A 382 8.68 -8.57 -25.07
N LEU A 383 8.28 -9.85 -24.95
CA LEU A 383 7.45 -10.33 -23.85
C LEU A 383 8.14 -10.21 -22.49
N LEU A 384 9.41 -10.63 -22.41
CA LEU A 384 10.21 -10.52 -21.19
C LEU A 384 10.32 -9.06 -20.74
N LYS A 385 10.62 -8.14 -21.67
CA LYS A 385 10.69 -6.71 -21.38
C LYS A 385 9.36 -6.15 -20.88
N GLY A 386 8.27 -6.40 -21.60
CA GLY A 386 6.94 -5.89 -21.22
C GLY A 386 6.51 -6.38 -19.83
N LYS A 387 6.70 -7.67 -19.54
CA LYS A 387 6.39 -8.26 -18.22
C LYS A 387 7.28 -7.71 -17.10
N MET A 388 8.59 -7.55 -17.35
CA MET A 388 9.49 -6.93 -16.38
C MET A 388 9.16 -5.46 -16.11
N MET A 389 8.77 -4.69 -17.13
CA MET A 389 8.32 -3.30 -16.96
C MET A 389 7.03 -3.21 -16.15
N ALA A 390 6.06 -4.09 -16.44
CA ALA A 390 4.80 -4.17 -15.69
C ALA A 390 5.03 -4.49 -14.20
N ALA A 391 5.99 -5.37 -13.89
CA ALA A 391 6.37 -5.77 -12.54
C ALA A 391 7.49 -4.91 -11.90
N LYS A 392 7.89 -3.79 -12.54
CA LYS A 392 9.01 -2.91 -12.13
C LYS A 392 10.29 -3.67 -11.75
N ILE A 393 10.61 -4.75 -12.44
CA ILE A 393 11.86 -5.49 -12.26
C ILE A 393 12.99 -4.69 -12.93
N PRO A 394 14.09 -4.37 -12.23
CA PRO A 394 15.17 -3.57 -12.80
C PRO A 394 15.86 -4.28 -13.96
N GLY A 395 16.38 -3.52 -14.93
CA GLY A 395 17.09 -4.05 -16.09
C GLY A 395 16.22 -4.33 -17.31
N ALA A 396 14.92 -4.06 -17.25
CA ALA A 396 14.03 -4.16 -18.42
C ALA A 396 14.45 -3.21 -19.57
N ASP A 397 15.06 -2.08 -19.22
CA ASP A 397 15.64 -1.08 -20.12
C ASP A 397 16.86 -1.62 -20.91
N VAL A 398 17.59 -2.58 -20.33
CA VAL A 398 18.76 -3.22 -20.95
C VAL A 398 18.37 -4.21 -22.05
N ILE A 399 17.10 -4.65 -22.08
CA ILE A 399 16.61 -5.60 -23.09
C ILE A 399 16.51 -4.88 -24.46
N PRO A 400 17.18 -5.40 -25.51
CA PRO A 400 17.29 -4.74 -26.82
C PRO A 400 15.94 -4.36 -27.42
N ALA A 401 15.77 -3.14 -27.93
CA ALA A 401 14.48 -2.62 -28.40
C ALA A 401 13.98 -3.19 -29.75
N ASN A 402 14.75 -4.07 -30.40
CA ASN A 402 14.49 -4.54 -31.76
C ASN A 402 13.51 -5.72 -31.76
N PHE A 403 12.27 -5.48 -31.38
CA PHE A 403 11.22 -6.51 -31.25
C PHE A 403 10.42 -6.69 -32.55
N ILE A 404 9.92 -7.91 -32.78
CA ILE A 404 8.93 -8.16 -33.85
C ILE A 404 7.53 -7.78 -33.38
N GLU A 405 7.22 -8.05 -32.11
CA GLU A 405 5.96 -7.74 -31.44
C GLU A 405 6.26 -7.28 -30.01
N PRO A 406 6.46 -5.97 -29.76
CA PRO A 406 6.48 -5.47 -28.39
C PRO A 406 5.10 -5.67 -27.77
N MET A 407 5.05 -5.98 -26.47
CA MET A 407 3.77 -5.89 -25.75
C MET A 407 3.23 -4.47 -25.89
N THR A 408 1.98 -4.36 -26.30
CA THR A 408 1.24 -3.09 -26.32
C THR A 408 1.04 -2.58 -24.90
N GLU A 409 0.84 -1.28 -24.73
CA GLU A 409 0.48 -0.68 -23.42
C GLU A 409 -0.74 -1.38 -22.79
N SER A 410 -1.71 -1.78 -23.61
CA SER A 410 -2.89 -2.53 -23.18
C SER A 410 -2.58 -3.94 -22.67
N GLU A 411 -1.54 -4.59 -23.19
CA GLU A 411 -1.07 -5.90 -22.72
C GLU A 411 -0.22 -5.77 -21.46
N ILE A 412 0.62 -4.73 -21.39
CA ILE A 412 1.40 -4.39 -20.18
C ILE A 412 0.44 -4.08 -19.04
N ALA A 413 -0.60 -3.28 -19.28
CA ALA A 413 -1.65 -2.98 -18.31
C ALA A 413 -2.39 -4.25 -17.87
N ARG A 414 -2.80 -5.12 -18.80
CA ARG A 414 -3.44 -6.40 -18.46
C ARG A 414 -2.56 -7.33 -17.63
N TYR A 415 -1.26 -7.39 -17.94
CA TYR A 415 -0.32 -8.20 -17.16
C TYR A 415 -0.07 -7.58 -15.78
N ARG A 416 0.04 -6.26 -15.70
CA ARG A 416 0.07 -5.53 -14.42
C ARG A 416 -1.18 -5.87 -13.61
N ASP A 417 -2.36 -5.82 -14.19
CA ASP A 417 -3.62 -6.19 -13.53
C ASP A 417 -3.60 -7.63 -13.02
N SER A 418 -3.10 -8.58 -13.82
CA SER A 418 -2.92 -9.96 -13.38
C SER A 418 -1.95 -10.08 -12.20
N ILE A 419 -0.89 -9.27 -12.14
CA ILE A 419 0.00 -9.19 -10.98
C ILE A 419 -0.75 -8.65 -9.76
N LEU A 420 -1.47 -7.53 -9.92
CA LEU A 420 -2.28 -6.92 -8.86
C LEU A 420 -3.27 -7.95 -8.29
N ASP A 421 -3.91 -8.73 -9.15
CA ASP A 421 -4.86 -9.77 -8.78
C ASP A 421 -4.19 -10.96 -8.08
N SER A 422 -3.00 -11.38 -8.51
CA SER A 422 -2.30 -12.55 -7.94
C SER A 422 -1.77 -12.32 -6.51
N ILE A 423 -1.60 -11.06 -6.10
CA ILE A 423 -0.94 -10.70 -4.84
C ILE A 423 -1.87 -10.89 -3.61
N GLY A 424 -3.14 -11.23 -3.81
CA GLY A 424 -4.07 -11.39 -2.69
C GLY A 424 -4.28 -12.81 -2.13
N GLY A 425 -3.64 -13.83 -2.69
CA GLY A 425 -3.96 -15.24 -2.37
C GLY A 425 -3.21 -15.88 -1.20
N SER A 426 -2.24 -15.20 -0.57
CA SER A 426 -1.22 -15.88 0.25
C SER A 426 -1.28 -15.63 1.76
N ILE A 427 -2.27 -14.90 2.28
CA ILE A 427 -2.46 -14.74 3.73
C ILE A 427 -3.61 -15.65 4.17
N GLN A 428 -3.38 -16.97 4.12
CA GLN A 428 -4.03 -17.80 5.13
C GLN A 428 -3.28 -17.57 6.44
N PRO A 429 -3.96 -17.20 7.54
CA PRO A 429 -3.31 -17.20 8.83
C PRO A 429 -2.76 -18.60 9.06
N SER A 430 -1.44 -18.77 9.10
CA SER A 430 -0.83 -20.02 9.53
C SER A 430 -1.40 -20.35 10.91
N GLN A 431 -2.25 -21.37 10.98
CA GLN A 431 -2.74 -21.93 12.24
C GLN A 431 -1.61 -22.62 13.04
N ASP A 432 -0.38 -22.65 12.51
CA ASP A 432 0.78 -23.33 13.07
C ASP A 432 1.78 -22.39 13.76
N LEU A 433 1.34 -21.28 14.37
CA LEU A 433 2.15 -20.68 15.43
C LEU A 433 1.88 -21.47 16.72
N PRO A 434 2.83 -22.29 17.21
CA PRO A 434 2.67 -22.92 18.51
C PRO A 434 2.49 -21.83 19.56
N PRO A 435 1.64 -22.04 20.58
CA PRO A 435 1.47 -21.07 21.65
C PRO A 435 2.83 -20.82 22.30
N GLN A 436 3.42 -19.66 22.07
CA GLN A 436 4.59 -19.25 22.84
C GLN A 436 4.11 -19.00 24.26
N ALA A 437 4.57 -19.85 25.17
CA ALA A 437 4.38 -19.68 26.60
C ALA A 437 4.81 -18.26 26.99
N SER A 438 3.92 -17.58 27.72
CA SER A 438 4.23 -16.31 28.37
C SER A 438 5.56 -16.42 29.10
N PRO A 439 6.48 -15.45 28.95
CA PRO A 439 7.70 -15.45 29.75
C PRO A 439 7.30 -15.38 31.23
N GLN A 440 7.54 -16.46 31.97
CA GLN A 440 7.48 -16.40 33.42
C GLN A 440 8.55 -15.39 33.86
N LEU A 441 8.10 -14.32 34.50
CA LEU A 441 8.94 -13.43 35.29
C LEU A 441 9.73 -14.31 36.27
N GLN A 442 11.01 -14.54 35.96
CA GLN A 442 11.96 -15.07 36.93
C GLN A 442 12.03 -14.04 38.06
N THR A 443 11.41 -14.36 39.18
CA THR A 443 11.62 -13.65 40.44
C THR A 443 13.09 -13.76 40.79
N ALA A 444 13.73 -12.62 40.99
CA ALA A 444 15.12 -12.54 41.40
C ALA A 444 15.35 -13.37 42.69
N PRO A 445 16.50 -14.06 42.83
CA PRO A 445 16.82 -14.76 44.07
C PRO A 445 16.98 -13.75 45.22
N PRO A 446 16.59 -14.13 46.45
CA PRO A 446 16.64 -13.24 47.60
C PRO A 446 18.09 -12.85 47.93
N LEU A 447 18.29 -11.56 48.28
CA LEU A 447 19.56 -11.03 48.78
C LEU A 447 20.06 -11.89 49.94
N GLN A 448 21.23 -12.50 49.78
CA GLN A 448 22.02 -12.98 50.91
C GLN A 448 22.61 -11.77 51.63
N THR A 449 22.20 -11.58 52.87
CA THR A 449 22.84 -10.65 53.81
C THR A 449 24.20 -11.22 54.20
N ALA A 450 25.25 -10.42 54.04
CA ALA A 450 26.59 -10.75 54.54
C ALA A 450 26.60 -10.76 56.09
N PRO A 451 27.40 -11.63 56.74
CA PRO A 451 27.51 -11.66 58.19
C PRO A 451 28.35 -10.46 58.70
N PRO A 452 28.06 -9.96 59.91
CA PRO A 452 28.77 -8.82 60.49
C PRO A 452 30.18 -9.21 60.95
N LEU A 453 31.10 -8.23 60.85
CA LEU A 453 32.45 -8.26 61.44
C LEU A 453 32.39 -8.02 62.95
#